data_AF-A0A943B435-F1
#
_entry.id   AF-A0A943B435-F1
#
_cell.length_a   1.000
_cell.length_b   1.000
_cell.length_c   1.000
_cell.angle_alpha   90.00
_cell.angle_beta   90.00
_cell.angle_gamma   90.00
#
_symmetry.space_group_name_H-M   'P 1'
#
loop_
_entity.id
_entity.type
_entity.pdbx_description
1 polymer ?
#
loop_
_entity_poly.entity_id
_entity_poly.type
_entity_poly.pdbx_seq_one_letter_code
_entity_poly.pdbx_strand_id
1 'polypeptide(L)'
;MINRSFIREKVVHCGKNFLSPEIYPYSGQQQQAVGRKRGKKVNVSAPKQKNLNDRRAKRYFIQLANSNFGVGDLVVHLTYAPEFLPESEEEAAKIVAKYLRRVAYLRKKRGLPPLKYLLVTQIGRKKDGTHRIHHHILMNGGLDRDEVENLWWETKGTKEREPVMYGWANADRLRPNAKGIASMAGYMVQDSAGKKH
;
A
#
# COMPACT_ATOMS: atom_id res chain seq x y z
N MET A 1 -10.50 3.11 43.04
CA MET A 1 -11.53 3.40 42.01
C MET A 1 -10.97 3.19 40.60
N ILE A 2 -10.76 1.95 40.12
CA ILE A 2 -10.12 1.67 38.82
C ILE A 2 -11.04 0.85 37.89
N ASN A 3 -12.36 1.12 37.96
CA ASN A 3 -13.35 0.37 37.16
C ASN A 3 -14.32 1.26 36.36
N ARG A 4 -14.06 2.58 36.28
CA ARG A 4 -14.85 3.46 35.41
C ARG A 4 -14.41 3.27 33.96
N SER A 5 -15.37 2.92 33.11
CA SER A 5 -15.26 3.06 31.66
C SER A 5 -15.68 4.47 31.27
N PHE A 6 -15.04 5.01 30.23
CA PHE A 6 -15.40 6.28 29.62
C PHE A 6 -15.27 6.16 28.11
N ILE A 7 -15.94 7.04 27.37
CA ILE A 7 -15.79 7.12 25.93
C ILE A 7 -14.55 7.97 25.64
N ARG A 8 -13.65 7.43 24.82
CA ARG A 8 -12.48 8.15 24.35
C ARG A 8 -12.65 8.47 22.88
N GLU A 9 -12.40 9.73 22.53
CA GLU A 9 -12.23 10.18 21.17
C GLU A 9 -10.73 10.24 20.82
N LYS A 10 -10.40 9.83 19.60
CA LYS A 10 -9.09 10.05 19.00
C LYS A 10 -9.32 10.51 17.56
N VAL A 11 -8.90 11.73 17.25
CA VAL A 11 -8.99 12.27 15.89
C VAL A 11 -7.61 12.27 15.25
N VAL A 12 -7.52 11.74 14.02
CA VAL A 12 -6.32 11.85 13.17
C VAL A 12 -6.66 12.74 11.98
N HIS A 13 -5.91 13.81 11.79
CA HIS A 13 -5.99 14.66 10.61
C HIS A 13 -5.21 14.00 9.46
N CYS A 14 -5.90 13.72 8.35
CA CYS A 14 -5.34 13.07 7.17
C CYS A 14 -5.24 14.08 6.03
N GLY A 15 -4.11 14.78 5.97
CA GLY A 15 -3.95 15.93 5.07
C GLY A 15 -4.89 17.08 5.45
N LYS A 16 -5.21 17.93 4.47
CA LYS A 16 -6.06 19.12 4.71
C LYS A 16 -7.56 18.80 4.74
N ASN A 17 -7.98 17.73 4.06
CA ASN A 17 -9.38 17.54 3.68
C ASN A 17 -10.07 16.37 4.40
N PHE A 18 -9.33 15.53 5.14
CA PHE A 18 -9.89 14.33 5.75
C PHE A 18 -9.59 14.26 7.24
N LEU A 19 -10.61 13.84 8.01
CA LEU A 19 -10.48 13.48 9.42
C LEU A 19 -10.80 12.00 9.58
N SER A 20 -10.05 11.32 10.43
CA SER A 20 -10.31 9.95 10.83
C SER A 20 -10.57 9.92 12.35
N PRO A 21 -11.81 10.22 12.79
CA PRO A 21 -12.20 10.11 14.18
C PRO A 21 -12.40 8.66 14.59
N GLU A 22 -11.98 8.33 15.80
CA GLU A 22 -12.24 7.06 16.47
C GLU A 22 -12.88 7.33 17.82
N ILE A 23 -14.08 6.78 18.02
CA ILE A 23 -14.80 6.83 19.29
C ILE A 23 -14.89 5.40 19.81
N TYR A 24 -14.34 5.14 21.00
CA TYR A 24 -14.33 3.80 21.57
C TYR A 24 -14.38 3.83 23.10
N PRO A 25 -14.97 2.79 23.74
CA PRO A 25 -14.92 2.66 25.19
C PRO A 25 -13.49 2.40 25.66
N TYR A 26 -13.09 3.08 26.72
CA TYR A 26 -11.77 2.98 27.33
C TYR A 26 -11.88 2.85 28.85
N SER A 27 -11.06 1.99 29.46
CA SER A 27 -11.08 1.78 30.91
C SER A 27 -9.86 2.39 31.60
N GLY A 28 -10.01 2.73 32.88
CA GLY A 28 -8.88 3.18 33.72
C GLY A 28 -7.72 2.17 33.76
N GLN A 29 -8.02 0.86 33.70
CA GLN A 29 -7.00 -0.19 33.61
C GLN A 29 -6.22 -0.12 32.29
N GLN A 30 -6.91 0.11 31.17
CA GLN A 30 -6.27 0.28 29.87
C GLN A 30 -5.37 1.53 29.84
N GLN A 31 -5.78 2.62 30.49
CA GLN A 31 -5.00 3.86 30.58
C GLN A 31 -3.68 3.65 31.36
N GLN A 32 -3.70 2.87 32.44
CA GLN A 32 -2.48 2.54 33.18
C GLN A 32 -1.59 1.55 32.40
N ALA A 33 -2.19 0.61 31.68
CA ALA A 33 -1.45 -0.41 30.93
C ALA A 33 -0.63 0.17 29.76
N VAL A 34 -1.12 1.22 29.08
CA VAL A 34 -0.40 1.82 27.92
C VAL A 34 0.90 2.52 28.29
N GLY A 35 1.07 2.97 29.54
CA GLY A 35 2.32 3.59 30.01
C GLY A 35 3.41 2.57 30.35
N ARG A 36 3.10 1.28 30.36
CA ARG A 36 4.07 0.22 30.71
C ARG A 36 4.91 -0.16 29.50
N LYS A 37 6.18 -0.46 29.74
CA LYS A 37 7.09 -1.00 28.72
C LYS A 37 6.54 -2.34 28.22
N ARG A 38 6.32 -2.45 26.91
CA ARG A 38 5.83 -3.69 26.29
C ARG A 38 6.90 -4.78 26.40
N GLY A 39 6.52 -5.94 26.95
CA GLY A 39 7.38 -7.12 26.97
C GLY A 39 7.62 -7.70 25.57
N LYS A 40 8.64 -8.56 25.44
CA LYS A 40 8.88 -9.33 24.21
C LYS A 40 7.66 -10.20 23.90
N LYS A 41 7.34 -10.35 22.62
CA LYS A 41 6.24 -11.22 22.18
C LYS A 41 6.65 -12.68 22.41
N VAL A 42 5.99 -13.34 23.36
CA VAL A 42 6.23 -14.76 23.66
C VAL A 42 5.19 -15.66 22.96
N ASN A 43 3.94 -15.20 22.88
CA ASN A 43 2.82 -15.98 22.35
C ASN A 43 2.28 -15.45 21.01
N VAL A 44 1.63 -16.33 20.26
CA VAL A 44 0.81 -15.94 19.11
C VAL A 44 -0.36 -15.06 19.57
N SER A 45 -0.73 -14.08 18.76
CA SER A 45 -1.84 -13.19 19.09
C SER A 45 -3.17 -13.95 18.96
N ALA A 46 -4.05 -13.77 19.94
CA ALA A 46 -5.41 -14.32 19.88
C ALA A 46 -6.14 -13.85 18.60
N PRO A 47 -7.06 -14.65 18.04
CA PRO A 47 -7.79 -14.30 16.81
C PRO A 47 -8.48 -12.93 16.88
N LYS A 48 -9.09 -12.59 18.03
CA LYS A 48 -9.69 -11.27 18.29
C LYS A 48 -8.67 -10.13 18.16
N GLN A 49 -7.46 -10.32 18.68
CA GLN A 49 -6.39 -9.33 18.58
C GLN A 49 -5.84 -9.22 17.15
N LYS A 50 -5.75 -10.34 16.43
CA LYS A 50 -5.36 -10.35 15.01
C LYS A 50 -6.34 -9.53 14.17
N ASN A 51 -7.64 -9.80 14.29
CA ASN A 51 -8.68 -9.05 13.58
C ASN A 51 -8.67 -7.55 13.91
N LEU A 52 -8.42 -7.20 15.17
CA LEU A 52 -8.29 -5.79 15.59
C LEU A 52 -7.05 -5.13 14.96
N ASN A 53 -5.91 -5.83 14.94
CA ASN A 53 -4.69 -5.34 14.31
C ASN A 53 -4.88 -5.18 12.80
N ASP A 54 -5.54 -6.12 12.14
CA ASP A 54 -5.82 -6.05 10.71
C ASP A 54 -6.69 -4.83 10.39
N ARG A 55 -7.78 -4.61 11.16
CA ARG A 55 -8.64 -3.43 11.01
C ARG A 55 -7.85 -2.13 11.20
N ARG A 56 -6.96 -2.08 12.21
CA ARG A 56 -6.08 -0.92 12.46
C ARG A 56 -5.11 -0.69 11.30
N ALA A 57 -4.52 -1.75 10.74
CA ALA A 57 -3.61 -1.67 9.60
C ALA A 57 -4.33 -1.16 8.34
N LYS A 58 -5.54 -1.65 8.04
CA LYS A 58 -6.34 -1.15 6.90
C LYS A 58 -6.64 0.35 7.06
N ARG A 59 -7.04 0.76 8.26
CA ARG A 59 -7.31 2.17 8.56
C ARG A 59 -6.06 3.03 8.40
N TYR A 60 -4.94 2.61 8.97
CA TYR A 60 -3.69 3.35 8.86
C TYR A 60 -3.23 3.53 7.40
N PHE A 61 -3.38 2.50 6.57
CA PHE A 61 -3.11 2.59 5.13
C PHE A 61 -3.98 3.67 4.46
N ILE A 62 -5.27 3.70 4.75
CA ILE A 62 -6.19 4.73 4.22
C ILE A 62 -5.79 6.13 4.71
N GLN A 63 -5.41 6.27 5.99
CA GLN A 63 -4.97 7.54 6.55
C GLN A 63 -3.71 8.05 5.84
N LEU A 64 -2.72 7.18 5.64
CA LEU A 64 -1.50 7.52 4.90
C LEU A 64 -1.81 7.90 3.46
N ALA A 65 -2.68 7.14 2.80
CA ALA A 65 -3.09 7.40 1.43
C ALA A 65 -3.72 8.80 1.32
N ASN A 66 -4.77 9.08 2.08
CA ASN A 66 -5.45 10.38 2.08
C ASN A 66 -4.55 11.56 2.49
N SER A 67 -3.49 11.29 3.27
CA SER A 67 -2.55 12.33 3.69
C SER A 67 -1.52 12.69 2.61
N ASN A 68 -1.18 11.75 1.72
CA ASN A 68 -0.04 11.88 0.82
C ASN A 68 -0.42 11.95 -0.66
N PHE A 69 -1.62 11.49 -1.04
CA PHE A 69 -2.04 11.43 -2.44
C PHE A 69 -3.40 12.08 -2.66
N GLY A 70 -3.56 12.70 -3.83
CA GLY A 70 -4.77 13.42 -4.22
C GLY A 70 -4.92 13.47 -5.75
N VAL A 71 -5.61 14.51 -6.21
CA VAL A 71 -5.85 14.72 -7.66
C VAL A 71 -4.52 14.88 -8.39
N GLY A 72 -4.36 14.15 -9.49
CA GLY A 72 -3.17 14.22 -10.35
C GLY A 72 -2.04 13.25 -9.99
N ASP A 73 -2.12 12.62 -8.82
CA ASP A 73 -1.28 11.46 -8.49
C ASP A 73 -1.73 10.21 -9.27
N LEU A 74 -0.96 9.13 -9.19
CA LEU A 74 -1.18 7.92 -9.98
C LEU A 74 -1.50 6.71 -9.08
N VAL A 75 -2.40 5.87 -9.57
CA VAL A 75 -2.48 4.46 -9.20
C VAL A 75 -1.89 3.62 -10.33
N VAL A 76 -1.01 2.69 -9.99
CA VAL A 76 -0.36 1.80 -10.95
C VAL A 76 -0.64 0.36 -10.57
N HIS A 77 -1.07 -0.42 -11.56
CA HIS A 77 -1.32 -1.85 -11.49
C HIS A 77 -0.25 -2.56 -12.30
N LEU A 78 0.60 -3.34 -11.63
CA LEU A 78 1.63 -4.15 -12.29
C LEU A 78 1.25 -5.62 -12.20
N THR A 79 1.21 -6.28 -13.35
CA THR A 79 0.94 -7.72 -13.47
C THR A 79 2.06 -8.39 -14.25
N TYR A 80 2.29 -9.67 -13.94
CA TYR A 80 3.30 -10.48 -14.60
C TYR A 80 2.69 -11.27 -15.75
N ALA A 81 3.42 -11.35 -16.86
CA ALA A 81 3.15 -12.34 -17.89
C ALA A 81 3.50 -13.75 -17.37
N PRO A 82 2.87 -14.82 -17.87
CA PRO A 82 3.09 -16.19 -17.39
C PRO A 82 4.56 -16.62 -17.30
N GLU A 83 5.38 -16.22 -18.27
CA GLU A 83 6.81 -16.51 -18.38
C GLU A 83 7.69 -15.76 -17.38
N PHE A 84 7.17 -14.71 -16.74
CA PHE A 84 7.86 -13.88 -15.75
C PHE A 84 7.20 -13.93 -14.37
N LEU A 85 6.37 -14.95 -14.11
CA LEU A 85 5.76 -15.15 -12.80
C LEU A 85 6.86 -15.37 -11.75
N PRO A 86 6.93 -14.54 -10.68
CA PRO A 86 7.90 -14.74 -9.63
C PRO A 86 7.64 -16.05 -8.88
N GLU A 87 8.71 -16.77 -8.53
CA GLU A 87 8.64 -18.02 -7.77
C GLU A 87 8.28 -17.80 -6.30
N SER A 88 8.49 -16.57 -5.80
CA SER A 88 8.25 -16.20 -4.41
C SER A 88 7.84 -14.75 -4.21
N GLU A 89 7.25 -14.45 -3.05
CA GLU A 89 6.98 -13.08 -2.62
C GLU A 89 8.25 -12.22 -2.54
N GLU A 90 9.38 -12.82 -2.16
CA GLU A 90 10.66 -12.14 -2.03
C GLU A 90 11.23 -11.73 -3.38
N GLU A 91 11.08 -12.59 -4.39
CA GLU A 91 11.45 -12.27 -5.75
C GLU A 91 10.56 -11.16 -6.32
N ALA A 92 9.24 -11.27 -6.14
CA ALA A 92 8.31 -10.21 -6.55
C ALA A 92 8.67 -8.86 -5.89
N ALA A 93 9.05 -8.87 -4.61
CA ALA A 93 9.52 -7.68 -3.89
C ALA A 93 10.80 -7.08 -4.51
N LYS A 94 11.77 -7.91 -4.91
CA LYS A 94 12.98 -7.46 -5.60
C LYS A 94 12.66 -6.85 -6.97
N ILE A 95 11.73 -7.45 -7.72
CA ILE A 95 11.33 -6.97 -9.04
C ILE A 95 10.62 -5.62 -8.95
N VAL A 96 9.61 -5.49 -8.09
CA VAL A 96 8.91 -4.20 -7.91
C VAL A 96 9.83 -3.12 -7.34
N ALA A 97 10.82 -3.47 -6.51
CA ALA A 97 11.84 -2.53 -6.07
C ALA A 97 12.74 -2.02 -7.21
N LYS A 98 13.08 -2.88 -8.20
CA LYS A 98 13.78 -2.43 -9.43
C LYS A 98 12.93 -1.42 -10.19
N TYR A 99 11.64 -1.70 -10.38
CA TYR A 99 10.71 -0.78 -11.01
C TYR A 99 10.63 0.57 -10.28
N LEU A 100 10.41 0.59 -8.97
CA LEU A 100 10.33 1.82 -8.17
C LEU A 100 11.63 2.64 -8.22
N ARG A 101 12.80 1.98 -8.26
CA ARG A 101 14.09 2.66 -8.45
C ARG A 101 14.18 3.35 -9.81
N ARG A 102 13.68 2.72 -10.88
CA ARG A 102 13.64 3.33 -12.22
C ARG A 102 12.71 4.55 -12.25
N VAL A 103 11.54 4.46 -11.63
CA VAL A 103 10.62 5.61 -11.48
C VAL A 103 11.32 6.74 -10.73
N ALA A 104 11.92 6.46 -9.57
CA ALA A 104 12.64 7.45 -8.78
C ALA A 104 13.80 8.11 -9.55
N TYR A 105 14.54 7.31 -10.34
CA TYR A 105 15.61 7.82 -11.21
C TYR A 105 15.05 8.77 -12.29
N LEU A 106 13.98 8.38 -12.98
CA LEU A 106 13.35 9.23 -14.00
C LEU A 106 12.85 10.55 -13.41
N ARG A 107 12.23 10.50 -12.23
CA ARG A 107 11.82 11.71 -11.49
C ARG A 107 13.00 12.62 -11.18
N LYS A 108 14.10 12.07 -10.66
CA LYS A 108 15.33 12.83 -10.38
C LYS A 108 15.88 13.48 -11.65
N LYS A 109 15.91 12.74 -12.77
CA LYS A 109 16.38 13.25 -14.06
C LYS A 109 15.55 14.45 -14.56
N ARG A 110 14.26 14.51 -14.20
CA ARG A 110 13.35 15.60 -14.58
C ARG A 110 13.22 16.71 -13.55
N GLY A 111 14.01 16.68 -12.47
CA GLY A 111 13.89 17.66 -11.39
C GLY A 111 12.56 17.59 -10.64
N LEU A 112 11.85 16.46 -10.72
CA LEU A 112 10.59 16.26 -10.00
C LEU A 112 10.85 15.93 -8.52
N PRO A 113 9.90 16.23 -7.62
CA PRO A 113 10.01 15.82 -6.21
C PRO A 113 10.25 14.31 -6.06
N PRO A 114 10.96 13.87 -5.00
CA PRO A 114 11.22 12.46 -4.76
C PRO A 114 9.97 11.59 -4.83
N LEU A 115 10.15 10.33 -5.24
CA LEU A 115 9.07 9.35 -5.31
C LEU A 115 8.50 9.11 -3.90
N LYS A 116 7.22 9.41 -3.72
CA LYS A 116 6.41 8.94 -2.59
C LYS A 116 5.51 7.83 -3.11
N TYR A 117 5.43 6.71 -2.41
CA TYR A 117 4.56 5.62 -2.82
C TYR A 117 4.00 4.83 -1.63
N LEU A 118 2.89 4.13 -1.88
CA LEU A 118 2.39 3.04 -1.05
C LEU A 118 2.23 1.82 -1.95
N LEU A 119 2.76 0.67 -1.53
CA LEU A 119 2.76 -0.57 -2.31
C LEU A 119 1.95 -1.65 -1.59
N VAL A 120 1.03 -2.27 -2.32
CA VAL A 120 0.35 -3.49 -1.88
C VAL A 120 0.62 -4.59 -2.87
N THR A 121 1.27 -5.65 -2.41
CA THR A 121 1.43 -6.90 -3.17
C THR A 121 0.25 -7.82 -2.84
N GLN A 122 -0.54 -8.12 -3.84
CA GLN A 122 -1.62 -9.08 -3.76
C GLN A 122 -1.15 -10.41 -4.34
N ILE A 123 -1.65 -11.50 -3.75
CA ILE A 123 -1.32 -12.87 -4.12
C ILE A 123 -2.67 -13.56 -4.30
N GLY A 124 -3.09 -13.70 -5.54
CA GLY A 124 -4.32 -14.41 -5.87
C GLY A 124 -4.16 -15.88 -5.50
N ARG A 125 -5.08 -16.43 -4.70
CA ARG A 125 -5.21 -17.88 -4.51
C ARG A 125 -6.25 -18.39 -5.49
N LYS A 126 -5.84 -18.99 -6.61
CA LYS A 126 -6.77 -19.81 -7.40
C LYS A 126 -6.90 -21.20 -6.78
N LYS A 127 -8.06 -21.83 -6.99
CA LYS A 127 -8.35 -23.23 -6.61
C LYS A 127 -7.43 -24.24 -7.32
N ASP A 128 -6.80 -23.85 -8.42
CA ASP A 128 -5.92 -24.66 -9.27
C ASP A 128 -4.42 -24.56 -8.91
N GLY A 129 -4.06 -23.81 -7.85
CA GLY A 129 -2.68 -23.68 -7.39
C GLY A 129 -1.85 -22.57 -8.05
N THR A 130 -2.38 -21.85 -9.06
CA THR A 130 -1.66 -20.68 -9.59
C THR A 130 -1.78 -19.46 -8.67
N HIS A 131 -0.65 -19.05 -8.12
CA HIS A 131 -0.51 -17.85 -7.29
C HIS A 131 -0.18 -16.66 -8.19
N ARG A 132 -1.19 -15.99 -8.75
CA ARG A 132 -0.93 -14.76 -9.53
C ARG A 132 -0.60 -13.63 -8.56
N ILE A 133 0.66 -13.18 -8.61
CA ILE A 133 1.13 -12.02 -7.85
C ILE A 133 0.87 -10.77 -8.68
N HIS A 134 0.40 -9.71 -8.03
CA HIS A 134 0.24 -8.39 -8.66
C HIS A 134 0.51 -7.28 -7.65
N HIS A 135 0.97 -6.14 -8.17
CA HIS A 135 1.31 -4.99 -7.34
C HIS A 135 0.36 -3.82 -7.62
N HIS A 136 -0.21 -3.27 -6.56
CA HIS A 136 -0.90 -1.99 -6.60
C HIS A 136 -0.03 -0.92 -5.96
N ILE A 137 0.20 0.16 -6.68
CA ILE A 137 1.07 1.23 -6.22
C ILE A 137 0.31 2.56 -6.30
N LEU A 138 0.18 3.24 -5.17
CA LEU A 138 -0.12 4.67 -5.18
C LEU A 138 1.20 5.40 -5.27
N MET A 139 1.34 6.36 -6.16
CA MET A 139 2.54 7.18 -6.26
C MET A 139 2.23 8.62 -6.63
N ASN A 140 3.11 9.54 -6.19
CA ASN A 140 2.95 10.94 -6.52
C ASN A 140 3.10 11.21 -8.02
N GLY A 141 2.29 12.11 -8.54
CA GLY A 141 2.21 12.46 -9.96
C GLY A 141 3.41 13.26 -10.48
N GLY A 142 3.30 13.77 -11.70
CA GLY A 142 4.31 14.57 -12.39
C GLY A 142 5.06 13.84 -13.51
N LEU A 143 4.98 12.50 -13.54
CA LEU A 143 5.32 11.71 -14.73
C LEU A 143 4.03 11.36 -15.48
N ASP A 144 4.14 11.21 -16.80
CA ASP A 144 3.01 10.74 -17.60
C ASP A 144 2.78 9.23 -17.41
N ARG A 145 1.55 8.77 -17.69
CA ARG A 145 1.15 7.37 -17.50
C ARG A 145 1.99 6.43 -18.36
N ASP A 146 2.15 6.77 -19.63
CA ASP A 146 2.91 5.95 -20.58
C ASP A 146 4.37 5.81 -20.11
N GLU A 147 4.93 6.84 -19.50
CA GLU A 147 6.30 6.83 -18.99
C GLU A 147 6.45 5.92 -17.80
N VAL A 148 5.45 5.87 -16.93
CA VAL A 148 5.44 5.02 -15.75
C VAL A 148 5.22 3.57 -16.17
N GLU A 149 4.28 3.32 -17.08
CA GLU A 149 3.99 1.99 -17.64
C GLU A 149 5.20 1.39 -18.37
N ASN A 150 5.87 2.20 -19.20
CA ASN A 150 7.06 1.79 -19.95
C ASN A 150 8.30 1.49 -19.09
N LEU A 151 8.24 1.65 -17.75
CA LEU A 151 9.34 1.26 -16.85
C LEU A 151 9.22 -0.17 -16.31
N TRP A 152 8.13 -0.88 -16.63
CA TRP A 152 7.85 -2.26 -16.23
C TRP A 152 8.56 -3.33 -17.09
N TRP A 153 9.82 -3.06 -17.46
CA TRP A 153 10.64 -3.98 -18.27
C TRP A 153 11.52 -4.91 -17.44
N GLU A 154 11.69 -6.14 -17.89
CA GLU A 154 12.74 -7.05 -17.45
C GLU A 154 14.08 -6.59 -18.04
N THR A 155 14.11 -6.47 -19.37
CA THR A 155 15.25 -6.01 -20.15
C THR A 155 14.91 -4.72 -20.90
N LYS A 156 15.78 -3.72 -20.78
CA LYS A 156 15.59 -2.41 -21.40
C LYS A 156 15.73 -2.52 -22.92
N GLY A 157 14.83 -1.85 -23.63
CA GLY A 157 14.93 -1.66 -25.08
C GLY A 157 16.13 -0.78 -25.46
N THR A 158 16.62 -0.97 -26.67
CA THR A 158 17.64 -0.17 -27.34
C THR A 158 17.10 0.32 -28.68
N LYS A 159 17.94 0.95 -29.51
CA LYS A 159 17.55 1.33 -30.88
C LYS A 159 17.31 0.11 -31.79
N GLU A 160 17.87 -1.04 -31.44
CA GLU A 160 17.93 -2.24 -32.27
C GLU A 160 17.05 -3.37 -31.72
N ARG A 161 16.56 -3.22 -30.48
CA ARG A 161 15.82 -4.27 -29.77
C ARG A 161 14.72 -3.67 -28.93
N GLU A 162 13.51 -4.18 -29.10
CA GLU A 162 12.35 -3.87 -28.25
C GLU A 162 12.59 -4.27 -26.78
N PRO A 163 11.99 -3.55 -25.81
CA PRO A 163 12.07 -3.93 -24.41
C PRO A 163 11.36 -5.27 -24.17
N VAL A 164 11.91 -6.08 -23.28
CA VAL A 164 11.22 -7.26 -22.75
C VAL A 164 10.47 -6.81 -21.51
N MET A 165 9.14 -6.90 -21.53
CA MET A 165 8.29 -6.46 -20.42
C MET A 165 8.08 -7.58 -19.41
N TYR A 166 8.05 -7.28 -18.11
CA TYR A 166 7.68 -8.27 -17.08
C TYR A 166 6.21 -8.72 -17.23
N GLY A 167 5.39 -7.92 -17.90
CA GLY A 167 3.98 -8.15 -18.14
C GLY A 167 3.30 -6.83 -18.45
N TRP A 168 2.10 -6.62 -17.91
CA TRP A 168 1.32 -5.41 -18.17
C TRP A 168 1.44 -4.43 -17.01
N ALA A 169 1.56 -3.15 -17.35
CA ALA A 169 1.46 -2.04 -16.43
C ALA A 169 0.31 -1.15 -16.89
N ASN A 170 -0.59 -0.82 -15.98
CA ASN A 170 -1.66 0.14 -16.24
C ASN A 170 -1.59 1.22 -15.17
N ALA A 171 -1.44 2.47 -15.58
CA ALA A 171 -1.48 3.63 -14.72
C ALA A 171 -2.79 4.39 -14.93
N ASP A 172 -3.36 4.86 -13.84
CA ASP A 172 -4.54 5.72 -13.86
C ASP A 172 -4.32 6.93 -12.97
N ARG A 173 -4.89 8.07 -13.39
CA ARG A 173 -4.88 9.28 -12.57
C ARG A 173 -5.86 9.08 -11.43
N LEU A 174 -5.42 9.40 -10.21
CA LEU A 174 -6.29 9.40 -9.05
C LEU A 174 -7.41 10.42 -9.24
N ARG A 175 -8.63 9.93 -9.09
CA ARG A 175 -9.87 10.72 -9.03
C ARG A 175 -10.50 10.49 -7.66
N PRO A 176 -10.01 11.15 -6.59
CA PRO A 176 -10.58 11.02 -5.26
C PRO A 176 -12.06 11.41 -5.29
N ASN A 177 -12.90 10.66 -4.58
CA ASN A 177 -14.32 10.99 -4.41
C ASN A 177 -14.53 11.75 -3.08
N ALA A 178 -15.79 11.93 -2.65
CA ALA A 178 -16.11 12.59 -1.37
C ALA A 178 -15.46 11.91 -0.14
N LYS A 179 -15.08 10.63 -0.23
CA LYS A 179 -14.34 9.90 0.81
C LYS A 179 -12.82 9.88 0.56
N GLY A 180 -12.33 10.69 -0.37
CA GLY A 180 -10.93 10.74 -0.80
C GLY A 180 -10.56 9.53 -1.65
N ILE A 181 -9.40 8.96 -1.38
CA ILE A 181 -8.92 7.73 -2.03
C ILE A 181 -9.21 6.47 -1.22
N ALA A 182 -9.98 6.59 -0.14
CA ALA A 182 -10.32 5.50 0.77
C ALA A 182 -11.02 4.32 0.09
N SER A 183 -11.87 4.57 -0.92
CA SER A 183 -12.57 3.50 -1.64
C SER A 183 -11.60 2.60 -2.42
N MET A 184 -10.63 3.22 -3.09
CA MET A 184 -9.62 2.54 -3.89
C MET A 184 -8.55 1.89 -3.00
N ALA A 185 -8.08 2.60 -1.96
CA ALA A 185 -7.18 2.06 -0.95
C ALA A 185 -7.80 0.88 -0.17
N GLY A 186 -9.11 0.94 0.10
CA GLY A 186 -9.87 -0.14 0.73
C GLY A 186 -9.90 -1.40 -0.12
N TYR A 187 -10.13 -1.26 -1.43
CA TYR A 187 -10.11 -2.36 -2.40
C TYR A 187 -8.74 -3.03 -2.48
N MET A 188 -7.65 -2.24 -2.60
CA MET A 188 -6.28 -2.74 -2.61
C MET A 188 -5.93 -3.59 -1.38
N VAL A 189 -6.55 -3.29 -0.24
CA VAL A 189 -6.26 -3.94 1.05
C VAL A 189 -7.22 -5.09 1.37
N GLN A 190 -8.33 -5.25 0.64
CA GLN A 190 -9.26 -6.36 0.81
C GLN A 190 -8.78 -7.64 0.13
N ASP A 191 -8.15 -7.54 -1.05
CA ASP A 191 -7.68 -8.69 -1.83
C ASP A 191 -6.23 -9.11 -1.54
N SER A 192 -5.53 -8.40 -0.65
CA SER A 192 -4.15 -8.74 -0.27
C SER A 192 -4.12 -9.82 0.82
N ALA A 193 -3.84 -11.07 0.43
CA ALA A 193 -3.35 -12.09 1.37
C ALA A 193 -1.87 -11.90 1.73
N GLY A 194 -1.15 -10.99 1.04
CA GLY A 194 0.29 -10.73 1.19
C GLY A 194 0.67 -9.65 2.22
N LYS A 195 1.98 -9.49 2.42
CA LYS A 195 2.57 -8.45 3.29
C LYS A 195 2.31 -7.04 2.74
N LYS A 196 2.04 -6.10 3.66
CA LYS A 196 1.83 -4.68 3.37
C LYS A 196 3.14 -3.94 3.69
N HIS A 197 3.70 -3.22 2.72
CA HIS A 197 4.96 -2.50 2.83
C HIS A 197 4.76 -1.00 2.67
#